data_AF-A0A2U2EDD2-F1
#
_entry.id   AF-A0A2U2EDD2-F1
#
_cell.length_a   1.000
_cell.length_b   1.000
_cell.length_c   1.000
_cell.angle_alpha   90.00
_cell.angle_beta   90.00
_cell.angle_gamma   90.00
#
_symmetry.space_group_name_H-M   'P 1'
#
loop_
_entity.id
_entity.type
_entity.pdbx_description
1 polymer ?
#
loop_
_entity_poly.entity_id
_entity_poly.type
_entity_poly.pdbx_seq_one_letter_code
_entity_poly.pdbx_strand_id
1 'polypeptide(L)'
;DVKGEDTETLNHFDEHTRYQFTRMLFAYGTGMTGQNPFANDEKVEITADIDSATHTSFYVNGQKAFTAITGMSYLPSEIQTFGTVQQPFKTRGYKPYNPSTNSITIGVGSRFNLGNGYSMTVQEDFVWGEGYGNGSKADDERCNMMIGGLNSLIHFADQQYFSSM
;
A
#
# COMPACT_ATOMS: atom_id res chain seq x y z
N ASP A 1 -12.98 -0.14 -31.76
CA ASP A 1 -14.07 -0.42 -32.72
C ASP A 1 -15.05 0.74 -32.64
N VAL A 2 -15.33 1.42 -33.76
CA VAL A 2 -16.17 2.64 -33.80
C VAL A 2 -17.45 2.38 -34.60
N LYS A 3 -17.76 1.10 -34.90
CA LYS A 3 -18.96 0.73 -35.65
C LYS A 3 -20.08 0.18 -34.77
N GLY A 4 -19.85 -0.05 -33.48
CA GLY A 4 -20.88 -0.47 -32.54
C GLY A 4 -21.49 -1.85 -32.88
N GLU A 5 -20.75 -2.68 -33.61
CA GLU A 5 -21.13 -4.08 -33.80
C GLU A 5 -20.73 -4.83 -32.52
N ASP A 6 -21.72 -5.42 -31.82
CA ASP A 6 -21.47 -6.27 -30.66
C ASP A 6 -20.63 -7.48 -31.10
N THR A 7 -19.33 -7.42 -30.86
CA THR A 7 -18.44 -8.56 -31.04
C THR A 7 -18.62 -9.48 -29.83
N GLU A 8 -18.96 -10.76 -30.06
CA GLU A 8 -19.08 -11.77 -28.98
C GLU A 8 -17.78 -11.95 -28.15
N THR A 9 -16.66 -11.43 -28.66
CA THR A 9 -15.36 -11.39 -27.99
C THR A 9 -14.94 -9.96 -27.76
N LEU A 10 -14.67 -9.59 -26.51
CA LEU A 10 -14.07 -8.30 -26.17
C LEU A 10 -12.70 -8.17 -26.85
N ASN A 11 -12.38 -7.01 -27.38
CA ASN A 11 -11.01 -6.74 -27.81
C ASN A 11 -10.10 -6.64 -26.57
N HIS A 12 -8.79 -6.76 -26.74
CA HIS A 12 -7.85 -6.74 -25.61
C HIS A 12 -7.93 -5.49 -24.72
N PHE A 13 -8.36 -4.36 -25.26
CA PHE A 13 -8.57 -3.12 -24.50
C PHE A 13 -9.81 -3.23 -23.60
N ASP A 14 -10.90 -3.78 -24.13
CA ASP A 14 -12.14 -4.00 -23.40
C ASP A 14 -12.00 -5.17 -22.39
N GLU A 15 -11.22 -6.21 -22.72
CA GLU A 15 -10.84 -7.28 -21.79
C GLU A 15 -10.07 -6.74 -20.58
N HIS A 16 -9.07 -5.89 -20.84
CA HIS A 16 -8.29 -5.23 -19.80
C HIS A 16 -9.18 -4.31 -18.93
N THR A 17 -10.05 -3.53 -19.56
CA THR A 17 -10.96 -2.62 -18.84
C THR A 17 -11.96 -3.41 -17.97
N ARG A 18 -12.55 -4.49 -18.49
CA ARG A 18 -13.42 -5.41 -17.72
C ARG A 18 -12.68 -6.05 -16.54
N TYR A 19 -11.42 -6.42 -16.74
CA TYR A 19 -10.58 -6.96 -15.67
C TYR A 19 -10.34 -5.94 -14.55
N GLN A 20 -10.11 -4.67 -14.89
CA GLN A 20 -9.99 -3.59 -13.89
C GLN A 20 -11.29 -3.41 -13.10
N PHE A 21 -12.45 -3.40 -13.77
CA PHE A 21 -13.75 -3.34 -13.09
C PHE A 21 -13.98 -4.52 -12.14
N THR A 22 -13.61 -5.73 -12.55
CA THR A 22 -13.78 -6.94 -11.73
C THR A 22 -12.94 -6.86 -10.44
N ARG A 23 -11.71 -6.34 -10.54
CA ARG A 23 -10.82 -6.15 -9.38
C ARG A 23 -11.30 -5.05 -8.45
N MET A 24 -11.79 -3.95 -9.00
CA MET A 24 -12.41 -2.89 -8.21
C MET A 24 -13.59 -3.45 -7.40
N LEU A 25 -14.51 -4.17 -8.06
CA LEU A 25 -15.66 -4.78 -7.38
C LEU A 25 -15.22 -5.75 -6.29
N PHE A 26 -14.16 -6.53 -6.54
CA PHE A 26 -13.56 -7.40 -5.52
C PHE A 26 -13.03 -6.61 -4.32
N ALA A 27 -12.24 -5.55 -4.54
CA ALA A 27 -11.65 -4.75 -3.45
C ALA A 27 -12.70 -4.06 -2.56
N TYR A 28 -13.80 -3.57 -3.15
CA TYR A 28 -14.91 -3.01 -2.38
C TYR A 28 -15.78 -4.10 -1.71
N GLY A 29 -15.97 -5.24 -2.38
CA GLY A 29 -16.71 -6.38 -1.86
C GLY A 29 -16.04 -7.06 -0.66
N THR A 30 -14.71 -6.95 -0.55
CA THR A 30 -13.95 -7.45 0.61
C THR A 30 -13.88 -6.45 1.77
N GLY A 31 -14.40 -5.22 1.61
CA GLY A 31 -14.35 -4.17 2.64
C GLY A 31 -12.97 -3.53 2.83
N MET A 32 -12.02 -3.83 1.94
CA MET A 32 -10.63 -3.42 2.07
C MET A 32 -10.39 -1.91 1.93
N THR A 33 -11.25 -1.22 1.20
CA THR A 33 -11.21 0.23 1.02
C THR A 33 -11.98 0.98 2.12
N GLY A 34 -12.46 0.27 3.15
CA GLY A 34 -13.31 0.81 4.20
C GLY A 34 -14.74 0.99 3.73
N GLN A 35 -15.06 2.15 3.16
CA GLN A 35 -16.40 2.42 2.65
C GLN A 35 -16.62 1.80 1.27
N ASN A 36 -17.68 1.00 1.16
CA ASN A 36 -18.15 0.47 -0.10
C ASN A 36 -19.15 1.48 -0.73
N PRO A 37 -18.78 2.18 -1.82
CA PRO A 37 -19.62 3.17 -2.49
C PRO A 37 -20.84 2.54 -3.17
N PHE A 38 -20.91 1.21 -3.23
CA PHE A 38 -22.03 0.46 -3.78
C PHE A 38 -23.05 0.01 -2.71
N ALA A 39 -22.76 0.17 -1.42
CA ALA A 39 -23.51 -0.51 -0.36
C ALA A 39 -24.98 -0.08 -0.20
N ASN A 40 -25.33 1.12 -0.67
CA ASN A 40 -26.65 1.72 -0.43
C ASN A 40 -27.55 1.77 -1.67
N ASP A 41 -27.03 1.39 -2.84
CA ASP A 41 -27.72 1.56 -4.11
C ASP A 41 -28.02 0.21 -4.77
N GLU A 42 -29.29 -0.01 -5.16
CA GLU A 42 -29.70 -1.21 -5.90
C GLU A 42 -29.07 -1.26 -7.31
N LYS A 43 -28.77 -0.08 -7.87
CA LYS A 43 -28.11 0.10 -9.16
C LYS A 43 -27.12 1.25 -9.05
N VAL A 44 -25.93 1.03 -9.58
CA VAL A 44 -24.87 2.02 -9.63
C VAL A 44 -24.40 2.19 -11.07
N GLU A 45 -24.15 3.44 -11.47
CA GLU A 45 -23.39 3.74 -12.67
C GLU A 45 -21.91 3.80 -12.31
N ILE A 46 -21.08 3.08 -13.07
CA ILE A 46 -19.63 3.13 -12.89
C ILE A 46 -19.00 3.59 -14.18
N THR A 47 -18.30 4.72 -14.11
CA THR A 47 -17.56 5.29 -15.23
C THR A 47 -16.06 5.19 -14.94
N ALA A 48 -15.27 4.84 -15.95
CA ALA A 48 -13.81 4.85 -15.86
C ALA A 48 -13.27 5.90 -16.83
N ASP A 49 -12.38 6.76 -16.32
CA ASP A 49 -11.60 7.69 -17.12
C ASP A 49 -10.14 7.20 -17.14
N ILE A 50 -9.61 6.93 -18.33
CA ILE A 50 -8.27 6.36 -18.50
C ILE A 50 -7.33 7.50 -18.91
N ASP A 51 -6.73 8.11 -17.90
CA ASP A 51 -5.83 9.25 -18.06
C ASP A 51 -4.48 8.84 -18.70
N SER A 52 -4.04 7.60 -18.45
CA SER A 52 -2.82 7.04 -19.05
C SER A 52 -2.84 5.51 -19.05
N ALA A 53 -1.86 4.88 -19.69
CA ALA A 53 -1.68 3.42 -19.67
C ALA A 53 -1.60 2.82 -18.25
N THR A 54 -1.27 3.66 -17.25
CA THR A 54 -1.13 3.25 -15.86
C THR A 54 -2.08 3.96 -14.93
N HIS A 55 -2.94 4.88 -15.37
CA HIS A 55 -3.84 5.63 -14.48
C HIS A 55 -5.27 5.52 -14.98
N THR A 56 -6.15 5.00 -14.12
CA THR A 56 -7.59 4.93 -14.39
C THR A 56 -8.35 5.46 -13.19
N SER A 57 -9.07 6.56 -13.38
CA SER A 57 -9.97 7.16 -12.40
C SER A 57 -11.34 6.49 -12.49
N PHE A 58 -11.88 6.00 -11.38
CA PHE A 58 -13.21 5.40 -11.32
C PHE A 58 -14.19 6.33 -10.63
N TYR A 59 -15.39 6.41 -11.19
CA TYR A 59 -16.49 7.23 -10.71
C TYR A 59 -17.70 6.34 -10.44
N VAL A 60 -18.38 6.58 -9.32
CA VAL A 60 -19.63 5.91 -8.96
C VAL A 60 -20.71 6.97 -8.87
N ASN A 61 -21.78 6.82 -9.66
CA ASN A 61 -22.87 7.79 -9.76
C ASN A 61 -22.37 9.24 -10.02
N GLY A 62 -21.36 9.38 -10.89
CA GLY A 62 -20.74 10.66 -11.25
C GLY A 62 -19.75 11.24 -10.21
N GLN A 63 -19.58 10.62 -9.04
CA GLN A 63 -18.58 11.04 -8.05
C GLN A 63 -17.32 10.20 -8.15
N LYS A 64 -16.15 10.86 -8.13
CA LYS A 64 -14.86 10.16 -8.17
C LYS A 64 -14.69 9.31 -6.91
N ALA A 65 -14.60 8.00 -7.09
CA ALA A 65 -14.41 7.05 -6.00
C ALA A 65 -12.93 6.84 -5.69
N PHE A 66 -12.10 6.55 -6.72
CA PHE A 66 -10.65 6.36 -6.55
C PHE A 66 -9.89 6.44 -7.88
N THR A 67 -8.56 6.31 -7.84
CA THR A 67 -7.70 6.18 -9.03
C THR A 67 -6.87 4.90 -8.89
N ALA A 68 -7.01 3.97 -9.84
CA ALA A 68 -6.17 2.80 -9.96
C ALA A 68 -4.87 3.16 -10.69
N ILE A 69 -3.74 2.71 -10.15
CA ILE A 69 -2.45 2.79 -10.83
C ILE A 69 -2.09 1.40 -11.37
N THR A 70 -2.36 1.16 -12.65
CA THR A 70 -2.30 -0.14 -13.35
C THR A 70 -0.88 -0.63 -13.64
N GLY A 71 0.15 0.11 -13.22
CA GLY A 71 1.55 -0.30 -13.40
C GLY A 71 1.92 -1.60 -12.67
N MET A 72 1.11 -2.05 -11.70
CA MET A 72 1.38 -3.25 -10.91
C MET A 72 0.15 -4.15 -10.82
N SER A 73 0.33 -5.42 -11.15
CA SER A 73 -0.69 -6.47 -11.04
C SER A 73 -0.47 -7.23 -9.73
N TYR A 74 -1.50 -7.27 -8.88
CA TYR A 74 -1.45 -7.95 -7.57
C TYR A 74 -2.35 -9.19 -7.55
N LEU A 75 -1.99 -10.27 -6.91
CA LEU A 75 -2.90 -11.38 -6.64
C LEU A 75 -3.95 -10.96 -5.60
N PRO A 76 -5.17 -11.52 -5.61
CA PRO A 76 -6.16 -11.28 -4.54
C PRO A 76 -5.62 -11.54 -3.13
N SER A 77 -4.72 -12.50 -2.97
CA SER A 77 -3.99 -12.78 -1.71
C SER A 77 -3.00 -11.67 -1.33
N GLU A 78 -2.34 -11.04 -2.31
CA GLU A 78 -1.46 -9.89 -2.08
C GLU A 78 -2.28 -8.66 -1.72
N ILE A 79 -3.41 -8.45 -2.41
CA ILE A 79 -4.38 -7.41 -2.09
C ILE A 79 -4.84 -7.54 -0.65
N GLN A 80 -5.25 -8.72 -0.15
CA GLN A 80 -5.67 -8.92 1.25
C GLN A 80 -4.63 -8.47 2.32
N THR A 81 -3.35 -8.36 1.95
CA THR A 81 -2.30 -7.86 2.86
C THR A 81 -2.17 -6.34 2.86
N PHE A 82 -2.85 -5.64 1.95
CA PHE A 82 -2.84 -4.18 1.88
C PHE A 82 -3.64 -3.61 3.05
N GLY A 83 -2.99 -2.75 3.84
CA GLY A 83 -3.55 -2.21 5.07
C GLY A 83 -3.44 -3.14 6.29
N THR A 84 -2.91 -4.37 6.13
CA THR A 84 -2.76 -5.36 7.21
C THR A 84 -1.33 -5.84 7.41
N VAL A 85 -0.32 -5.06 6.99
CA VAL A 85 1.07 -5.31 7.40
C VAL A 85 1.26 -4.92 8.88
N GLN A 86 0.48 -5.56 9.76
CA GLN A 86 0.71 -5.75 11.19
C GLN A 86 1.20 -7.17 11.44
N GLN A 87 1.95 -7.75 10.48
CA GLN A 87 2.59 -9.03 10.73
C GLN A 87 3.73 -8.79 11.70
N PRO A 88 3.82 -9.49 12.84
CA PRO A 88 4.94 -9.32 13.74
C PRO A 88 6.26 -9.56 13.01
N PHE A 89 7.27 -8.75 13.30
CA PHE A 89 8.61 -8.95 12.77
C PHE A 89 9.16 -10.31 13.22
N LYS A 90 9.79 -11.02 12.28
CA LYS A 90 10.48 -12.29 12.54
C LYS A 90 11.82 -12.04 13.20
N THR A 91 12.52 -10.98 12.82
CA THR A 91 13.83 -10.67 13.41
C THR A 91 13.67 -10.15 14.84
N ARG A 92 13.97 -11.02 15.81
CA ARG A 92 13.94 -10.71 17.24
C ARG A 92 15.36 -10.44 17.77
N GLY A 93 15.48 -9.43 18.62
CA GLY A 93 16.76 -9.00 19.19
C GLY A 93 17.61 -8.17 18.23
N TYR A 94 18.36 -7.23 18.78
CA TYR A 94 19.23 -6.34 18.02
C TYR A 94 20.70 -6.64 18.30
N LYS A 95 21.55 -6.37 17.31
CA LYS A 95 23.01 -6.36 17.48
C LYS A 95 23.54 -5.01 17.01
N PRO A 96 24.31 -4.28 17.84
CA PRO A 96 24.95 -3.05 17.40
C PRO A 96 25.90 -3.34 16.24
N TYR A 97 26.30 -2.29 15.54
CA TYR A 97 27.23 -2.39 14.44
C TYR A 97 28.52 -3.12 14.85
N ASN A 98 28.86 -4.18 14.10
CA ASN A 98 30.10 -4.92 14.26
C ASN A 98 31.05 -4.57 13.10
N PRO A 99 32.19 -3.89 13.36
CA PRO A 99 33.13 -3.50 12.32
C PRO A 99 33.88 -4.69 11.71
N SER A 100 34.03 -5.80 12.44
CA SER A 100 34.73 -6.99 11.94
C SER A 100 33.95 -7.71 10.84
N THR A 101 32.62 -7.62 10.87
CA THR A 101 31.72 -8.24 9.88
C THR A 101 30.98 -7.20 9.03
N ASN A 102 31.25 -5.91 9.27
CA ASN A 102 30.56 -4.77 8.68
C ASN A 102 29.03 -4.92 8.66
N SER A 103 28.45 -5.33 9.79
CA SER A 103 27.03 -5.71 9.87
C SER A 103 26.33 -5.11 11.07
N ILE A 104 25.03 -4.84 10.93
CA ILE A 104 24.12 -4.50 12.01
C ILE A 104 22.92 -5.46 11.96
N THR A 105 22.33 -5.79 13.11
CA THR A 105 21.05 -6.51 13.17
C THR A 105 20.00 -5.59 13.75
N ILE A 106 19.00 -5.27 12.93
CA ILE A 106 17.82 -4.50 13.31
C ILE A 106 16.72 -5.50 13.61
N GLY A 107 16.24 -5.52 14.85
CA GLY A 107 15.14 -6.38 15.29
C GLY A 107 14.31 -5.75 16.38
N VAL A 108 13.28 -6.46 16.84
CA VAL A 108 12.41 -6.00 17.94
C VAL A 108 13.25 -5.56 19.15
N GLY A 109 12.96 -4.37 19.65
CA GLY A 109 13.68 -3.70 20.74
C GLY A 109 14.82 -2.78 20.29
N SER A 110 15.15 -2.72 19.00
CA SER A 110 16.14 -1.76 18.48
C SER A 110 15.65 -0.32 18.70
N ARG A 111 16.52 0.55 19.21
CA ARG A 111 16.24 1.99 19.33
C ARG A 111 17.29 2.80 18.59
N PHE A 112 16.81 3.74 17.76
CA PHE A 112 17.63 4.64 16.98
C PHE A 112 17.35 6.08 17.42
N ASN A 113 18.36 6.75 17.98
CA ASN A 113 18.30 8.18 18.26
C ASN A 113 18.77 8.95 17.02
N LEU A 114 17.96 9.89 16.55
CA LEU A 114 18.24 10.67 15.34
C LEU A 114 19.09 11.92 15.62
N GLY A 115 19.46 12.18 16.88
CA GLY A 115 20.34 13.27 17.29
C GLY A 115 19.69 14.66 17.28
N ASN A 116 18.42 14.75 16.89
CA ASN A 116 17.66 16.00 16.75
C ASN A 116 16.41 16.03 17.67
N GLY A 117 16.40 15.23 18.73
CA GLY A 117 15.27 15.12 19.67
C GLY A 117 14.22 14.07 19.29
N TYR A 118 14.36 13.43 18.13
CA TYR A 118 13.52 12.30 17.71
C TYR A 118 14.24 10.97 17.93
N SER A 119 13.45 9.94 18.22
CA SER A 119 13.93 8.55 18.20
C SER A 119 12.90 7.61 17.61
N MET A 120 13.38 6.48 17.10
CA MET A 120 12.55 5.40 16.60
C MET A 120 12.83 4.12 17.40
N THR A 121 11.78 3.39 17.75
CA THR A 121 11.88 2.09 18.44
C THR A 121 11.16 1.03 17.63
N VAL A 122 11.85 -0.08 17.32
CA VAL A 122 11.25 -1.23 16.65
C VAL A 122 10.44 -2.02 17.67
N GLN A 123 9.11 -2.00 17.53
CA GLN A 123 8.17 -2.77 18.36
C GLN A 123 7.91 -4.15 17.72
N GLU A 124 6.92 -4.89 18.21
CA GLU A 124 6.67 -6.25 17.74
C GLU A 124 6.24 -6.32 16.27
N ASP A 125 5.42 -5.38 15.81
CA ASP A 125 4.73 -5.38 14.53
C ASP A 125 4.71 -4.00 13.85
N PHE A 126 5.37 -2.99 14.44
CA PHE A 126 5.53 -1.66 13.85
C PHE A 126 6.81 -0.97 14.36
N VAL A 127 7.17 0.14 13.71
CA VAL A 127 8.19 1.08 14.20
C VAL A 127 7.50 2.26 14.87
N TRP A 128 7.83 2.52 16.13
CA TRP A 128 7.29 3.62 16.92
C TRP A 128 8.18 4.85 16.84
N GLY A 129 7.60 6.02 16.57
CA GLY A 129 8.26 7.32 16.64
C GLY A 129 8.09 8.01 17.99
N GLU A 130 9.14 8.65 18.48
CA GLU A 130 9.12 9.50 19.67
C GLU A 130 9.67 10.89 19.31
N GLY A 131 9.23 11.92 20.05
CA GLY A 131 9.73 13.29 19.90
C GLY A 131 8.84 14.23 19.07
N TYR A 132 7.65 13.78 18.67
CA TYR A 132 6.68 14.59 17.92
C TYR A 132 6.36 15.91 18.63
N GLY A 133 6.25 16.99 17.85
CA GLY A 133 5.94 18.33 18.35
C GLY A 133 7.08 19.05 19.07
N ASN A 134 8.24 18.40 19.28
CA ASN A 134 9.45 19.07 19.77
C ASN A 134 10.21 19.80 18.65
N GLY A 135 10.00 19.39 17.39
CA GLY A 135 10.56 20.00 16.20
C GLY A 135 9.53 20.80 15.39
N SER A 136 9.86 21.07 14.13
CA SER A 136 8.89 21.65 13.18
C SER A 136 7.95 20.58 12.62
N LYS A 137 6.82 21.00 12.03
CA LYS A 137 5.94 20.09 11.29
C LYS A 137 6.70 19.31 10.20
N ALA A 138 7.68 19.95 9.55
CA ALA A 138 8.51 19.29 8.55
C ALA A 138 9.41 18.20 9.16
N ASP A 139 9.84 18.36 10.41
CA ASP A 139 10.62 17.34 11.11
C ASP A 139 9.76 16.16 11.53
N ASP A 140 8.51 16.41 11.96
CA ASP A 140 7.52 15.35 12.21
C ASP A 140 7.22 14.55 10.93
N GLU A 141 7.03 15.23 9.79
CA GLU A 141 6.81 14.60 8.49
C GLU A 141 8.02 13.74 8.07
N ARG A 142 9.25 14.24 8.24
CA ARG A 142 10.47 13.47 7.98
C ARG A 142 10.60 12.26 8.91
N CYS A 143 10.25 12.40 10.18
CA CYS A 143 10.24 11.29 11.14
C CYS A 143 9.28 10.19 10.69
N ASN A 144 8.06 10.56 10.26
CA ASN A 144 7.07 9.62 9.73
C ASN A 144 7.58 8.89 8.48
N MET A 145 8.26 9.59 7.57
CA MET A 145 8.87 8.95 6.39
C MET A 145 9.93 7.92 6.79
N MET A 146 10.79 8.24 7.77
CA MET A 146 11.82 7.31 8.26
C MET A 146 11.22 6.09 8.94
N ILE A 147 10.15 6.26 9.71
CA ILE A 147 9.39 5.18 10.34
C ILE A 147 8.83 4.23 9.28
N GLY A 148 8.14 4.77 8.26
CA GLY A 148 7.59 3.97 7.16
C GLY A 148 8.67 3.23 6.37
N GLY A 149 9.79 3.89 6.09
CA GLY A 149 10.95 3.28 5.42
C GLY A 149 11.58 2.15 6.22
N LEU A 150 11.78 2.34 7.53
CA LEU A 150 12.34 1.31 8.40
C LEU A 150 11.38 0.12 8.57
N ASN A 151 10.08 0.37 8.73
CA ASN A 151 9.06 -0.66 8.76
C ASN A 151 9.10 -1.52 7.49
N SER A 152 9.17 -0.85 6.33
CA SER A 152 9.26 -1.49 5.02
C SER A 152 10.51 -2.35 4.88
N LEU A 153 11.67 -1.81 5.29
CA LEU A 153 12.95 -2.50 5.24
C LEU A 153 12.97 -3.78 6.09
N ILE A 154 12.43 -3.73 7.32
CA ILE A 154 12.43 -4.89 8.22
C ILE A 154 11.55 -6.00 7.63
N HIS A 155 10.35 -5.70 7.19
CA HIS A 155 9.50 -6.70 6.54
C HIS A 155 10.11 -7.24 5.24
N PHE A 156 10.81 -6.40 4.46
CA PHE A 156 11.54 -6.88 3.28
C PHE A 156 12.64 -7.88 3.70
N ALA A 157 13.44 -7.53 4.70
CA ALA A 157 14.49 -8.40 5.22
C ALA A 157 13.94 -9.71 5.83
N ASP A 158 12.77 -9.64 6.48
CA ASP A 158 12.06 -10.79 7.06
C ASP A 158 11.31 -11.63 6.02
N GLN A 159 11.39 -11.26 4.74
CA GLN A 159 10.66 -11.90 3.63
C GLN A 159 9.15 -11.93 3.91
N GLN A 160 8.64 -10.82 4.44
CA GLN A 160 7.23 -10.58 4.75
C GLN A 160 6.57 -9.58 3.77
N TYR A 161 7.35 -8.99 2.85
CA TYR A 161 6.82 -8.20 1.73
C TYR A 161 6.71 -9.01 0.43
N PHE A 162 5.68 -8.72 -0.36
CA PHE A 162 5.50 -9.28 -1.70
C PHE A 162 6.29 -8.48 -2.74
N SER A 163 6.74 -9.16 -3.80
CA SER A 163 7.70 -8.63 -4.78
C SER A 163 7.13 -7.62 -5.79
N SER A 164 5.84 -7.28 -5.68
CA SER A 164 5.13 -6.43 -6.64
C SER A 164 4.84 -5.02 -6.11
N MET A 165 5.64 -4.51 -5.15
CA MET A 165 5.64 -3.10 -4.74
C MET A 165 6.62 -2.26 -5.56
#